data_AF-A0A3N4IKL1-F1
#
_entry.id   AF-A0A3N4IKL1-F1
#
_cell.length_a   1.000
_cell.length_b   1.000
_cell.length_c   1.000
_cell.angle_alpha   90.00
_cell.angle_beta   90.00
_cell.angle_gamma   90.00
#
_symmetry.space_group_name_H-M   'P 1'
#
loop_
_entity.id
_entity.type
_entity.pdbx_description
1 polymer ?
#
loop_
_entity_poly.entity_id
_entity_poly.type
_entity_poly.pdbx_seq_one_letter_code
_entity_poly.pdbx_strand_id
1 'polypeptide(L)'
;MGNHTSRKRALLKSLESEPFITVYVKIDGDWQGNVERVKRAGKACCTGRIVERKGPEHHELEVYFRNDSPFPEIIELMRSIPGVEKVSNVDAYISMAKD
;
A
#
# COMPACT_ATOMS: atom_id res chain seq x y z
N MET A 1 -10.45 -12.85 36.13
CA MET A 1 -9.24 -12.50 35.33
C MET A 1 -9.55 -12.77 33.87
N GLY A 2 -10.11 -11.79 33.16
CA GLY A 2 -10.68 -11.99 31.82
C GLY A 2 -9.81 -11.38 30.72
N ASN A 3 -9.36 -12.22 29.81
CA ASN A 3 -9.21 -11.96 28.38
C ASN A 3 -8.38 -10.75 27.92
N HIS A 4 -7.06 -10.80 28.11
CA HIS A 4 -6.12 -9.97 27.33
C HIS A 4 -5.74 -10.58 25.96
N THR A 5 -6.18 -11.81 25.67
CA THR A 5 -5.74 -12.57 24.48
C THR A 5 -6.62 -12.37 23.24
N SER A 6 -7.84 -11.83 23.38
CA SER A 6 -8.79 -11.70 22.25
C SER A 6 -8.53 -10.48 21.36
N ARG A 7 -7.92 -9.41 21.87
CA ARG A 7 -7.61 -8.20 21.08
C ARG A 7 -6.53 -8.43 20.03
N LYS A 8 -5.50 -9.24 20.33
CA LYS A 8 -4.42 -9.55 19.37
C LYS A 8 -4.90 -10.38 18.18
N ARG A 9 -5.84 -11.32 18.38
CA ARG A 9 -6.42 -12.10 17.28
C ARG A 9 -7.35 -11.29 16.38
N ALA A 10 -8.09 -10.33 16.93
CA ALA A 10 -8.91 -9.42 16.12
C ALA A 10 -8.04 -8.45 15.29
N LEU A 11 -6.94 -7.94 15.86
CA LEU A 11 -5.97 -7.13 15.13
C LEU A 11 -5.28 -7.92 14.01
N LEU A 12 -4.90 -9.18 14.26
CA LEU A 12 -4.29 -10.04 13.25
C LEU A 12 -5.27 -10.42 12.13
N LYS A 13 -6.56 -10.65 12.44
CA LYS A 13 -7.61 -10.85 11.42
C LYS A 13 -7.95 -9.58 10.62
N SER A 14 -7.84 -8.39 11.22
CA SER A 14 -8.01 -7.13 10.48
C SER A 14 -6.82 -6.83 9.55
N LEU A 15 -5.60 -7.26 9.92
CA LEU A 15 -4.40 -7.11 9.10
C LEU A 15 -4.37 -8.05 7.87
N GLU A 16 -5.18 -9.12 7.86
CA GLU A 16 -5.35 -10.02 6.72
C GLU A 16 -6.35 -9.48 5.66
N SER A 17 -6.89 -8.27 5.83
CA SER A 17 -7.92 -7.72 4.92
C SER A 17 -7.84 -6.21 4.72
N GLU A 18 -6.72 -5.55 5.07
CA GLU A 18 -6.51 -4.17 4.66
C GLU A 18 -6.08 -4.16 3.18
N PRO A 19 -6.91 -3.62 2.27
CA PRO A 19 -6.57 -3.56 0.86
C PRO A 19 -5.30 -2.71 0.70
N PHE A 20 -4.42 -3.16 -0.18
CA PHE A 20 -3.17 -2.47 -0.48
C PHE A 20 -2.82 -2.57 -1.97
N ILE A 21 -1.95 -1.67 -2.40
CA ILE A 21 -1.29 -1.71 -3.69
C ILE A 21 0.22 -1.77 -3.45
N THR A 22 0.93 -2.39 -4.40
CA THR A 22 2.39 -2.38 -4.44
C THR A 22 2.83 -1.41 -5.52
N VAL A 23 3.56 -0.37 -5.14
CA VAL A 23 4.18 0.60 -6.03
C VAL A 23 5.64 0.24 -6.21
N TYR A 24 6.08 0.12 -7.46
CA TYR A 24 7.45 -0.20 -7.83
C TYR A 24 8.13 1.07 -8.33
N VAL A 25 9.19 1.49 -7.64
CA VAL A 25 9.97 2.67 -7.94
C VAL A 25 11.33 2.25 -8.48
N LYS A 26 11.73 2.81 -9.61
CA LYS A 26 13.03 2.51 -10.24
C LYS A 26 14.19 2.90 -9.34
N ILE A 27 15.24 2.07 -9.30
CA ILE A 27 16.52 2.45 -8.69
C ILE A 27 17.34 3.26 -9.72
N ASP A 28 17.10 4.56 -9.79
CA ASP A 28 17.83 5.52 -10.64
C ASP A 28 18.43 6.69 -9.82
N GLY A 29 18.97 7.72 -10.48
CA GLY A 29 19.64 8.84 -9.79
C GLY A 29 18.81 9.60 -8.75
N ASP A 30 17.46 9.54 -8.82
CA ASP A 30 16.54 10.23 -7.87
C ASP A 30 15.55 9.25 -7.20
N TRP A 31 15.90 7.97 -7.08
CA TRP A 31 14.98 6.96 -6.51
C TRP A 31 14.49 7.33 -5.10
N GLN A 32 15.34 7.95 -4.29
CA GLN A 32 14.97 8.41 -2.93
C GLN A 32 13.89 9.48 -2.96
N GLY A 33 14.01 10.46 -3.86
CA GLY A 33 13.00 11.51 -4.04
C GLY A 33 11.68 10.92 -4.51
N ASN A 34 11.73 9.95 -5.42
CA ASN A 34 10.54 9.26 -5.93
C ASN A 34 9.85 8.42 -4.86
N VAL A 35 10.61 7.66 -4.04
CA VAL A 35 10.10 6.95 -2.86
C VAL A 35 9.38 7.90 -1.90
N GLU A 36 9.97 9.06 -1.58
CA GLU A 36 9.35 10.04 -0.69
C GLU A 36 8.11 10.70 -1.29
N ARG A 37 8.05 10.89 -2.62
CA ARG A 37 6.84 11.35 -3.33
C ARG A 37 5.72 10.33 -3.22
N VAL A 38 6.00 9.05 -3.44
CA VAL A 38 5.03 7.95 -3.25
C VAL A 38 4.54 7.91 -1.81
N LYS A 39 5.44 8.03 -0.82
CA LYS A 39 5.06 8.09 0.60
C LYS A 39 4.16 9.28 0.91
N ARG A 40 4.45 10.46 0.35
CA ARG A 40 3.64 11.66 0.56
C ARG A 40 2.26 11.53 -0.06
N ALA A 41 2.18 11.05 -1.30
CA ALA A 41 0.92 10.78 -1.99
C ALA A 41 0.10 9.73 -1.24
N GLY A 42 0.75 8.64 -0.82
CA GLY A 42 0.14 7.61 0.02
C GLY A 42 -0.40 8.19 1.33
N LYS A 43 0.37 8.98 2.07
CA LYS A 43 -0.13 9.61 3.31
C LYS A 43 -1.28 10.61 3.08
N ALA A 44 -1.35 11.25 1.92
CA ALA A 44 -2.42 12.17 1.59
C ALA A 44 -3.74 11.44 1.25
N CYS A 45 -3.64 10.29 0.59
CA CYS A 45 -4.79 9.50 0.16
C CYS A 45 -5.18 8.36 1.13
N CYS A 46 -4.30 8.02 2.07
CA CYS A 46 -4.39 6.80 2.88
C CYS A 46 -4.12 7.12 4.35
N THR A 47 -4.75 6.37 5.26
CA THR A 47 -4.70 6.68 6.69
C THR A 47 -3.80 5.78 7.53
N GLY A 48 -3.20 4.74 6.94
CA GLY A 48 -2.77 3.60 7.74
C GLY A 48 -1.27 3.38 7.78
N ARG A 49 -0.72 2.92 6.66
CA ARG A 49 0.59 2.29 6.67
C ARG A 49 1.21 2.32 5.30
N ILE A 50 2.52 2.55 5.28
CA ILE A 50 3.35 2.35 4.10
C ILE A 50 4.50 1.46 4.54
N VAL A 51 4.66 0.31 3.89
CA VAL A 51 5.77 -0.60 4.11
C VAL A 51 6.70 -0.49 2.91
N GLU A 52 7.94 -0.11 3.17
CA GLU A 52 8.98 -0.06 2.14
C GLU A 52 9.76 -1.38 2.17
N ARG A 53 9.91 -2.00 1.00
CA ARG A 53 10.80 -3.14 0.79
C ARG A 53 11.80 -2.79 -0.30
N LYS A 54 13.06 -3.05 -0.04
CA LYS A 54 14.14 -2.81 -1.00
C LYS A 54 14.37 -4.08 -1.82
N GLY A 55 14.08 -4.00 -3.12
CA GLY A 55 14.44 -5.03 -4.09
C GLY A 55 15.81 -4.77 -4.73
N PRO A 56 16.37 -5.76 -5.45
CA PRO A 56 17.62 -5.61 -6.19
C PRO A 56 17.49 -4.72 -7.43
N GLU A 57 16.31 -4.67 -8.06
CA GLU A 57 16.05 -3.94 -9.31
C GLU A 57 15.15 -2.71 -9.12
N HIS A 58 14.30 -2.72 -8.10
CA HIS A 58 13.33 -1.67 -7.80
C HIS A 58 13.10 -1.53 -6.27
N HIS A 59 12.62 -0.38 -5.84
CA HIS A 59 12.04 -0.18 -4.50
C HIS A 59 10.54 -0.49 -4.53
N GLU A 60 10.09 -1.34 -3.63
CA GLU A 60 8.67 -1.67 -3.49
C GLU A 60 8.08 -0.90 -2.31
N LEU A 61 6.92 -0.29 -2.51
CA LEU A 61 6.12 0.32 -1.46
C LEU A 61 4.75 -0.32 -1.42
N GLU A 62 4.43 -1.00 -0.32
CA GLU A 62 3.08 -1.45 -0.03
C GLU A 62 2.33 -0.30 0.66
N VAL A 63 1.34 0.25 -0.03
CA VAL A 63 0.50 1.34 0.46
C VAL A 63 -0.83 0.75 0.89
N TYR A 64 -1.15 0.85 2.18
CA TYR A 64 -2.36 0.26 2.77
C TYR A 64 -3.48 1.29 2.90
N PHE A 65 -4.69 0.86 2.58
CA PHE A 65 -5.88 1.69 2.50
C PHE A 65 -6.97 1.22 3.46
N ARG A 66 -7.90 2.13 3.78
CA ARG A 66 -9.18 1.72 4.36
C ARG A 66 -10.09 1.16 3.27
N ASN A 67 -11.00 0.28 3.65
CA ASN A 67 -11.94 -0.39 2.72
C ASN A 67 -12.78 0.56 1.85
N ASP A 68 -12.95 1.82 2.26
CA ASP A 68 -13.72 2.87 1.59
C ASP A 68 -12.86 3.81 0.73
N SER A 69 -11.59 3.50 0.50
CA SER A 69 -10.68 4.38 -0.26
C SER A 69 -10.97 4.33 -1.78
N PRO A 70 -10.84 5.45 -2.51
CA PRO A 70 -11.02 5.50 -3.96
C PRO A 70 -9.82 4.86 -4.69
N PHE A 71 -9.79 3.52 -4.77
CA PHE A 71 -8.66 2.76 -5.32
C PHE A 71 -8.25 3.15 -6.76
N PRO A 72 -9.18 3.32 -7.72
CA PRO A 72 -8.81 3.68 -9.09
C PRO A 72 -8.03 5.00 -9.15
N GLU A 73 -8.52 6.03 -8.47
CA GLU A 73 -7.93 7.37 -8.44
C GLU A 73 -6.56 7.36 -7.76
N ILE A 74 -6.39 6.54 -6.73
CA ILE A 74 -5.10 6.39 -6.05
C ILE A 74 -4.10 5.65 -6.94
N ILE A 75 -4.54 4.61 -7.67
CA ILE A 75 -3.68 3.92 -8.64
C ILE A 75 -3.19 4.90 -9.73
N GLU A 76 -4.09 5.72 -10.26
CA GLU A 76 -3.74 6.73 -11.25
C GLU A 76 -2.78 7.78 -10.68
N LEU A 77 -3.04 8.26 -9.46
CA LEU A 77 -2.13 9.16 -8.76
C LEU A 77 -0.74 8.54 -8.62
N MET A 78 -0.64 7.30 -8.16
CA MET A 78 0.65 6.63 -7.97
C MET A 78 1.39 6.44 -9.30
N ARG A 79 0.68 6.10 -10.38
CA ARG A 79 1.26 6.00 -11.73
C ARG A 79 1.75 7.34 -12.28
N SER A 80 1.19 8.45 -11.83
CA SER A 80 1.61 9.79 -12.24
C SER A 80 2.92 10.27 -11.57
N ILE A 81 3.37 9.57 -10.51
CA ILE A 81 4.57 9.96 -9.77
C ILE A 81 5.82 9.60 -10.58
N PRO A 82 6.75 10.54 -10.79
CA PRO A 82 8.02 10.26 -11.46
C PRO A 82 8.77 9.08 -10.82
N GLY A 83 9.37 8.24 -11.65
CA GLY A 83 10.14 7.08 -11.20
C GLY A 83 9.31 5.86 -10.78
N VAL A 84 7.97 5.95 -10.78
CA VAL A 84 7.11 4.77 -10.64
C VAL A 84 7.08 3.98 -11.95
N GLU A 85 7.54 2.73 -11.90
CA GLU A 85 7.59 1.83 -13.06
C GLU A 85 6.31 1.00 -13.18
N LYS A 86 5.73 0.62 -12.05
CA LYS A 86 4.57 -0.25 -11.99
C LYS A 86 3.78 -0.02 -10.72
N VAL A 87 2.46 -0.20 -10.81
CA VAL A 87 1.56 -0.32 -9.66
C VAL A 87 0.81 -1.65 -9.80
N SER A 88 0.97 -2.54 -8.83
CA SER A 88 0.29 -3.85 -8.77
C SER A 88 -0.79 -3.84 -7.69
N ASN A 89 -1.89 -4.54 -7.95
CA ASN A 89 -3.10 -4.53 -7.13
C ASN A 89 -3.41 -5.93 -6.59
N VAL A 90 -2.42 -6.56 -5.94
CA VAL A 90 -2.50 -8.01 -5.63
C VAL A 90 -3.65 -8.35 -4.68
N ASP A 91 -4.16 -7.39 -3.89
CA ASP A 91 -5.22 -7.67 -2.90
C ASP A 91 -6.46 -6.76 -2.92
N ALA A 92 -6.48 -5.59 -3.58
CA ALA A 92 -7.67 -4.73 -3.51
C ALA A 92 -8.87 -5.24 -4.34
N TYR A 93 -8.68 -6.27 -5.18
CA TYR A 93 -9.75 -6.84 -6.01
C TYR A 93 -10.37 -8.13 -5.46
N ILE A 94 -9.76 -8.78 -4.46
CA ILE A 94 -10.17 -10.14 -4.05
C ILE A 94 -11.41 -10.14 -3.11
N SER A 95 -11.77 -9.01 -2.50
CA SER A 95 -12.94 -8.95 -1.59
C SER A 95 -14.26 -8.50 -2.21
N MET A 96 -14.32 -8.06 -3.48
CA MET A 96 -15.59 -7.71 -4.13
C MET A 96 -16.19 -8.82 -5.01
N ALA A 97 -15.53 -9.98 -5.10
CA ALA A 97 -16.01 -11.12 -5.90
C ALA A 97 -16.56 -12.27 -5.02
N LYS A 98 -17.28 -11.95 -3.96
CA LYS A 98 -18.11 -12.91 -3.22
C LYS A 98 -19.55 -12.41 -3.18
N ASP A 99 -20.23 -12.54 -4.31
CA ASP A 99 -21.67 -12.79 -4.36
C ASP A 99 -21.93 -14.27 -4.10
#